data_AF-A0A3E0TJS7-F1
#
_entry.id   AF-A0A3E0TJS7-F1
#
_cell.length_a   1.000
_cell.length_b   1.000
_cell.length_c   1.000
_cell.angle_alpha   90.00
_cell.angle_beta   90.00
_cell.angle_gamma   90.00
#
_symmetry.space_group_name_H-M   'P 1'
#
loop_
_entity.id
_entity.type
_entity.pdbx_description
1 polymer ?
#
loop_
_entity_poly.entity_id
_entity_poly.type
_entity_poly.pdbx_seq_one_letter_code
_entity_poly.pdbx_strand_id
1 'polypeptide(L)'
;MTNSHLSQQHFVKLIAKLLDSLNYEKIKVNYIFEYFIDHECEIDIIFKESENWSVVEVKSYRPQNPPSVSQLKLAVDTIIEKKGHFKAQNALLILSCELNDTLKTYAKEIAPALEIWDVKDVLRKALPFHDLFQEILLHLEIDSSILVPEYKECTENSKTNSKCESGQYIIEALLGIETGQKMSGAYENVCIQALKHIFNNDLAGWHEQSETIDGLTRRDLVCRVLPNSEVWTLILNDLQSRYVVFEFKNYSNPITQKEVITTEKYLYTTALRRVAFIITQNGHSESAFKVMEGAMREHGKLMLPLTTQDLIDLIHMKDDGSDPNSYIFDVVDKFLIRLGR
;
A
#
# COMPACT_ATOMS: atom_id res chain seq x y z
N MET A 1 3.96 -18.75 -19.83
CA MET A 1 2.98 -17.67 -19.56
C MET A 1 3.76 -16.42 -19.19
N THR A 2 3.48 -15.29 -19.83
CA THR A 2 4.21 -14.02 -19.63
C THR A 2 3.83 -13.36 -18.30
N ASN A 3 4.72 -12.54 -17.71
CA ASN A 3 4.43 -11.76 -16.48
C ASN A 3 3.15 -10.89 -16.59
N SER A 4 2.81 -10.45 -17.80
CA SER A 4 1.58 -9.69 -18.07
C SER A 4 0.31 -10.52 -17.86
N HIS A 5 0.31 -11.79 -18.27
CA HIS A 5 -0.83 -12.68 -18.11
C HIS A 5 -1.07 -13.05 -16.64
N LEU A 6 0.02 -13.28 -15.89
CA LEU A 6 -0.05 -13.53 -14.44
C LEU A 6 -0.60 -12.31 -13.69
N SER A 7 -0.19 -11.10 -14.09
CA SER A 7 -0.71 -9.86 -13.53
C SER A 7 -2.22 -9.70 -13.83
N GLN A 8 -2.64 -9.87 -15.08
CA GLN A 8 -4.07 -9.80 -15.45
C GLN A 8 -4.92 -10.81 -14.67
N GLN A 9 -4.46 -12.06 -14.56
CA GLN A 9 -5.16 -13.10 -13.80
C GLN A 9 -5.24 -12.78 -12.30
N HIS A 10 -4.25 -12.09 -11.75
CA HIS A 10 -4.34 -11.60 -10.38
C HIS A 10 -5.41 -10.50 -10.25
N PHE A 11 -5.48 -9.56 -11.19
CA PHE A 11 -6.52 -8.53 -11.18
C PHE A 11 -7.93 -9.12 -11.23
N VAL A 12 -8.16 -10.10 -12.11
CA VAL A 12 -9.45 -10.80 -12.21
C VAL A 12 -9.87 -11.41 -10.85
N LYS A 13 -8.92 -12.01 -10.11
CA LYS A 13 -9.20 -12.56 -8.77
C LYS A 13 -9.54 -11.47 -7.76
N LEU A 14 -8.87 -10.32 -7.80
CA LEU A 14 -9.19 -9.19 -6.93
C LEU A 14 -10.58 -8.63 -7.22
N ILE A 15 -10.96 -8.53 -8.50
CA ILE A 15 -12.31 -8.16 -8.90
C ILE A 15 -13.34 -9.19 -8.43
N ALA A 16 -13.06 -10.49 -8.52
CA ALA A 16 -13.95 -11.52 -8.02
C ALA A 16 -14.17 -11.41 -6.50
N LYS A 17 -13.10 -11.17 -5.73
CA LYS A 17 -13.21 -10.84 -4.29
C LYS A 17 -14.06 -9.59 -4.05
N LEU A 18 -13.94 -8.57 -4.91
CA LEU A 18 -14.73 -7.34 -4.78
C LEU A 18 -16.21 -7.60 -5.01
N LEU A 19 -16.54 -8.38 -6.03
CA LEU A 19 -17.93 -8.78 -6.27
C LEU A 19 -18.49 -9.59 -5.10
N ASP A 20 -17.69 -10.49 -4.51
CA ASP A 20 -18.09 -11.29 -3.35
C ASP A 20 -18.36 -10.40 -2.14
N SER A 21 -17.46 -9.46 -1.84
CA SER A 21 -17.63 -8.46 -0.77
C SER A 21 -18.84 -7.56 -0.97
N LEU A 22 -19.23 -7.29 -2.22
CA LEU A 22 -20.45 -6.54 -2.57
C LEU A 22 -21.74 -7.39 -2.47
N ASN A 23 -21.65 -8.64 -2.00
CA ASN A 23 -22.73 -9.60 -1.84
C ASN A 23 -23.34 -10.12 -3.16
N TYR A 24 -22.57 -10.17 -4.26
CA TYR A 24 -22.99 -10.91 -5.44
C TYR A 24 -22.83 -12.43 -5.23
N GLU A 25 -23.72 -13.22 -5.82
CA GLU A 25 -23.78 -14.66 -5.56
C GLU A 25 -23.14 -15.49 -6.68
N LYS A 26 -22.76 -16.75 -6.38
CA LYS A 26 -22.31 -17.76 -7.35
C LYS A 26 -21.20 -17.29 -8.30
N ILE A 27 -20.24 -16.54 -7.76
CA ILE A 27 -19.12 -15.99 -8.52
C ILE A 27 -18.21 -17.14 -8.98
N LYS A 28 -17.89 -17.17 -10.28
CA LYS A 28 -16.89 -18.08 -10.86
C LYS A 28 -15.94 -17.30 -11.76
N VAL A 29 -14.65 -17.61 -11.65
CA VAL A 29 -13.57 -16.98 -12.40
C VAL A 29 -13.10 -17.90 -13.52
N ASN A 30 -12.73 -17.35 -14.68
CA ASN A 30 -12.28 -18.06 -15.88
C ASN A 30 -13.26 -19.20 -16.25
N TYR A 31 -14.54 -18.85 -16.36
CA TYR A 31 -15.60 -19.81 -16.60
C TYR A 31 -15.63 -20.20 -18.09
N ILE A 32 -15.34 -21.46 -18.37
CA ILE A 32 -15.37 -22.03 -19.71
C ILE A 32 -16.68 -22.80 -19.91
N PHE A 33 -17.33 -22.58 -21.04
CA PHE A 33 -18.52 -23.33 -21.44
C PHE A 33 -18.58 -23.51 -22.96
N GLU A 34 -19.23 -24.58 -23.38
CA GLU A 34 -19.50 -24.88 -24.78
C GLU A 34 -20.81 -24.20 -25.20
N TYR A 35 -20.77 -23.38 -26.26
CA TYR A 35 -21.96 -22.67 -26.78
C TYR A 35 -22.41 -23.20 -28.14
N PHE A 36 -21.55 -23.95 -28.82
CA PHE A 36 -21.83 -24.74 -30.02
C PHE A 36 -20.87 -25.93 -30.06
N ILE A 37 -21.20 -26.98 -30.82
CA ILE A 37 -20.37 -28.19 -30.94
C ILE A 37 -18.93 -27.79 -31.27
N ASP A 38 -17.97 -28.20 -30.43
CA ASP A 38 -16.54 -27.93 -30.52
C ASP A 38 -16.15 -26.43 -30.42
N HIS A 39 -17.04 -25.58 -29.91
CA HIS A 39 -16.79 -24.16 -29.69
C HIS A 39 -16.97 -23.79 -28.21
N GLU A 40 -15.84 -23.61 -27.54
CA GLU A 40 -15.77 -23.14 -26.17
C GLU A 40 -15.63 -21.61 -26.11
N CYS A 41 -16.21 -21.01 -25.08
CA CYS A 41 -16.06 -19.62 -24.74
C CYS A 41 -15.61 -19.50 -23.29
N GLU A 42 -14.60 -18.66 -23.05
CA GLU A 42 -14.10 -18.32 -21.71
C GLU A 42 -14.60 -16.94 -21.31
N ILE A 43 -15.18 -16.84 -20.11
CA ILE A 43 -15.61 -15.58 -19.50
C ILE A 43 -14.78 -15.35 -18.24
N ASP A 44 -14.22 -14.15 -18.09
CA ASP A 44 -13.33 -13.82 -16.98
C ASP A 44 -14.02 -14.01 -15.63
N ILE A 45 -15.25 -13.50 -15.47
CA ILE A 45 -16.07 -13.74 -14.28
C ILE A 45 -17.55 -13.87 -14.66
N ILE A 46 -18.24 -14.83 -14.06
CA ILE A 46 -19.71 -14.86 -14.03
C ILE A 46 -20.19 -14.74 -12.59
N PHE A 47 -21.32 -14.07 -12.39
CA PHE A 47 -21.98 -13.99 -11.09
C PHE A 47 -23.50 -13.90 -11.26
N LYS A 48 -24.22 -14.15 -10.17
CA LYS A 48 -25.67 -14.01 -10.09
C LYS A 48 -26.02 -12.79 -9.25
N GLU A 49 -26.90 -11.95 -9.79
CA GLU A 49 -27.53 -10.86 -9.06
C GLU A 49 -29.02 -11.18 -8.96
N SER A 50 -29.49 -11.51 -7.75
CA SER A 50 -30.83 -12.06 -7.53
C SER A 50 -31.08 -13.33 -8.37
N GLU A 51 -31.91 -13.24 -9.41
CA GLU A 51 -32.25 -14.36 -10.32
C GLU A 51 -31.55 -14.30 -11.68
N ASN A 52 -30.81 -13.23 -11.97
CA ASN A 52 -30.22 -12.99 -13.27
C ASN A 52 -28.72 -13.31 -13.28
N TRP A 53 -28.25 -13.88 -14.39
CA TRP A 53 -26.83 -14.08 -14.63
C TRP A 53 -26.21 -12.85 -15.28
N SER A 54 -25.03 -12.51 -14.79
CA SER A 54 -24.19 -11.44 -15.29
C SER A 54 -22.86 -12.01 -15.77
N VAL A 55 -22.36 -11.49 -16.88
CA VAL A 55 -21.01 -11.77 -17.39
C VAL A 55 -20.11 -10.56 -17.18
N VAL A 56 -18.86 -10.80 -16.85
CA VAL A 56 -17.86 -9.77 -16.63
C VAL A 56 -16.66 -10.03 -17.51
N GLU A 57 -16.18 -8.96 -18.16
CA GLU A 57 -14.90 -8.94 -18.86
C GLU A 57 -13.98 -7.94 -18.17
N VAL A 58 -12.74 -8.32 -17.89
CA VAL A 58 -11.74 -7.48 -17.23
C VAL A 58 -10.62 -7.17 -18.22
N LYS A 59 -10.38 -5.88 -18.50
CA LYS A 59 -9.27 -5.44 -19.35
C LYS A 59 -8.25 -4.65 -18.55
N SER A 60 -7.01 -5.14 -18.60
CA SER A 60 -5.87 -4.47 -17.98
C SER A 60 -5.18 -3.54 -18.98
N TYR A 61 -5.17 -2.25 -18.66
CA TYR A 61 -4.41 -1.21 -19.33
C TYR A 61 -3.50 -0.51 -18.34
N ARG A 62 -2.38 0.04 -18.82
CA ARG A 62 -1.51 0.85 -17.96
C ARG A 62 -2.25 2.16 -17.63
N PRO A 63 -2.23 2.66 -16.38
CA PRO A 63 -2.91 3.90 -16.02
C PRO A 63 -2.53 5.10 -16.89
N GLN A 64 -1.25 5.18 -17.28
CA GLN A 64 -0.70 6.27 -18.13
C GLN A 64 -1.03 6.11 -19.62
N ASN A 65 -1.63 4.99 -20.04
CA ASN A 65 -1.91 4.68 -21.44
C ASN A 65 -3.27 3.99 -21.58
N PRO A 66 -4.38 4.77 -21.51
CA PRO A 66 -5.73 4.25 -21.66
C PRO A 66 -5.95 3.65 -23.07
N PRO A 67 -6.98 2.80 -23.26
CA PRO A 67 -7.26 2.20 -24.55
C PRO A 67 -7.59 3.26 -25.61
N SER A 68 -7.14 3.02 -26.83
CA SER A 68 -7.68 3.71 -28.02
C SER A 68 -9.16 3.35 -28.24
N VAL A 69 -9.87 4.18 -29.00
CA VAL A 69 -11.29 3.96 -29.37
C VAL A 69 -11.50 2.56 -29.96
N SER A 70 -10.61 2.12 -30.87
CA SER A 70 -10.70 0.79 -31.49
C SER A 70 -10.51 -0.35 -30.48
N GLN A 71 -9.62 -0.17 -29.50
CA GLN A 71 -9.40 -1.17 -28.44
C GLN A 71 -10.59 -1.26 -27.49
N LEU A 72 -11.18 -0.11 -27.14
CA LEU A 72 -12.38 -0.08 -26.31
C LEU A 72 -13.56 -0.71 -27.06
N LYS A 73 -13.76 -0.37 -28.34
CA LYS A 73 -14.80 -0.99 -29.18
C LYS A 73 -14.65 -2.52 -29.22
N LEU A 74 -13.43 -3.02 -29.43
CA LEU A 74 -13.18 -4.46 -29.44
C LEU A 74 -13.56 -5.12 -28.10
N ALA A 75 -13.24 -4.50 -26.97
CA ALA A 75 -13.63 -5.00 -25.65
C ALA A 75 -15.15 -5.02 -25.45
N VAL A 76 -15.84 -3.98 -25.91
CA VAL A 76 -17.31 -3.89 -25.88
C VAL A 76 -17.96 -4.95 -26.77
N ASP A 77 -17.51 -5.12 -28.01
CA ASP A 77 -18.02 -6.15 -28.92
C ASP A 77 -17.82 -7.55 -28.32
N THR A 78 -16.64 -7.80 -27.72
CA THR A 78 -16.30 -9.08 -27.08
C THR A 78 -17.27 -9.42 -25.95
N ILE A 79 -17.53 -8.49 -25.02
CA ILE A 79 -18.41 -8.80 -23.88
C ILE A 79 -19.88 -8.95 -24.31
N ILE A 80 -20.32 -8.20 -25.33
CA ILE A 80 -21.67 -8.34 -25.90
C ILE A 80 -21.85 -9.72 -26.54
N GLU A 81 -20.84 -10.19 -27.28
CA GLU A 81 -20.84 -11.53 -27.87
C GLU A 81 -20.88 -12.61 -26.78
N LYS A 82 -19.99 -12.51 -25.77
CA LYS A 82 -19.96 -13.44 -24.62
C LYS A 82 -21.29 -13.48 -23.87
N LYS A 83 -21.92 -12.32 -23.65
CA LYS A 83 -23.25 -12.21 -23.05
C LYS A 83 -24.29 -12.99 -23.85
N GLY A 84 -24.26 -12.85 -25.18
CA GLY A 84 -25.17 -13.55 -26.10
C GLY A 84 -25.00 -15.07 -26.04
N HIS A 85 -23.76 -15.56 -26.13
CA HIS A 85 -23.44 -16.99 -26.06
C HIS A 85 -23.85 -17.61 -24.72
N PHE A 86 -23.58 -16.91 -23.60
CA PHE A 86 -23.94 -17.36 -22.26
C PHE A 86 -25.42 -17.12 -21.90
N LYS A 87 -26.16 -16.36 -22.72
CA LYS A 87 -27.56 -15.94 -22.48
C LYS A 87 -27.75 -15.20 -21.15
N ALA A 88 -26.77 -14.40 -20.76
CA ALA A 88 -26.86 -13.54 -19.57
C ALA A 88 -27.77 -12.33 -19.80
N GLN A 89 -28.43 -11.89 -18.75
CA GLN A 89 -29.27 -10.69 -18.77
C GLN A 89 -28.42 -9.41 -18.71
N ASN A 90 -27.32 -9.44 -17.97
CA ASN A 90 -26.47 -8.29 -17.70
C ASN A 90 -25.03 -8.53 -18.18
N ALA A 91 -24.31 -7.45 -18.48
CA ALA A 91 -22.90 -7.48 -18.80
C ALA A 91 -22.19 -6.30 -18.12
N LEU A 92 -20.97 -6.56 -17.62
CA LEU A 92 -20.15 -5.59 -16.92
C LEU A 92 -18.72 -5.61 -17.45
N LEU A 93 -18.25 -4.50 -18.02
CA LEU A 93 -16.87 -4.34 -18.46
C LEU A 93 -16.06 -3.60 -17.39
N ILE A 94 -14.98 -4.19 -16.92
CA ILE A 94 -14.12 -3.60 -15.89
C ILE A 94 -12.75 -3.27 -16.46
N LEU A 95 -12.29 -2.03 -16.21
CA LEU A 95 -11.04 -1.50 -16.74
C LEU A 95 -10.09 -1.11 -15.62
N SER A 96 -8.82 -1.49 -15.74
CA SER A 96 -7.78 -1.14 -14.75
C SER A 96 -7.22 0.28 -14.89
N CYS A 97 -7.82 1.11 -15.75
CA CYS A 97 -7.42 2.50 -15.99
C CYS A 97 -8.63 3.44 -15.93
N GLU A 98 -8.37 4.73 -15.80
CA GLU A 98 -9.43 5.73 -15.91
C GLU A 98 -9.83 5.94 -17.38
N LEU A 99 -11.15 6.02 -17.64
CA LEU A 99 -11.65 6.46 -18.93
C LEU A 99 -11.88 7.98 -18.91
N ASN A 100 -11.35 8.66 -19.92
CA ASN A 100 -11.67 10.06 -20.16
C ASN A 100 -13.11 10.24 -20.67
N ASP A 101 -13.62 11.47 -20.62
CA ASP A 101 -15.02 11.77 -20.97
C ASP A 101 -15.36 11.42 -22.43
N THR A 102 -14.40 11.55 -23.34
CA THR A 102 -14.55 11.18 -24.75
C THR A 102 -14.83 9.68 -24.90
N LEU A 103 -14.05 8.83 -24.24
CA LEU A 103 -14.21 7.38 -24.27
C LEU A 103 -15.47 6.93 -23.53
N LYS A 104 -15.82 7.58 -22.41
CA LYS A 104 -17.07 7.34 -21.68
C LYS A 104 -18.30 7.63 -22.55
N THR A 105 -18.27 8.74 -23.28
CA THR A 105 -19.35 9.13 -24.20
C THR A 105 -19.47 8.13 -25.34
N TYR A 106 -18.34 7.80 -25.98
CA TYR A 106 -18.30 6.80 -27.06
C TYR A 106 -18.85 5.45 -26.62
N ALA A 107 -18.45 4.94 -25.45
CA ALA A 107 -18.91 3.66 -24.93
C ALA A 107 -20.43 3.63 -24.70
N LYS A 108 -21.00 4.72 -24.16
CA LYS A 108 -22.45 4.86 -23.96
C LYS A 108 -23.22 4.91 -25.27
N GLU A 109 -22.66 5.53 -26.32
CA GLU A 109 -23.28 5.58 -27.65
C GLU A 109 -23.35 4.20 -28.31
N ILE A 110 -22.27 3.41 -28.24
CA ILE A 110 -22.22 2.10 -28.91
C ILE A 110 -22.90 0.99 -28.11
N ALA A 111 -22.97 1.10 -26.78
CA ALA A 111 -23.55 0.08 -25.91
C ALA A 111 -24.26 0.71 -24.69
N PRO A 112 -25.47 1.29 -24.86
CA PRO A 112 -26.16 2.02 -23.80
C PRO A 112 -26.52 1.17 -22.57
N ALA A 113 -26.68 -0.14 -22.75
CA ALA A 113 -27.08 -1.08 -21.70
C ALA A 113 -25.89 -1.82 -21.05
N LEU A 114 -24.66 -1.52 -21.46
CA LEU A 114 -23.45 -2.11 -20.88
C LEU A 114 -23.02 -1.30 -19.67
N GLU A 115 -22.86 -1.96 -18.51
CA GLU A 115 -22.24 -1.33 -17.35
C GLU A 115 -20.72 -1.35 -17.52
N ILE A 116 -20.06 -0.23 -17.20
CA ILE A 116 -18.60 -0.11 -17.27
C ILE A 116 -18.10 0.44 -15.95
N TRP A 117 -17.15 -0.26 -15.33
CA TRP A 117 -16.39 0.24 -14.18
C TRP A 117 -14.99 0.60 -14.66
N ASP A 118 -14.66 1.88 -14.60
CA ASP A 118 -13.27 2.31 -14.68
C ASP A 118 -12.56 2.13 -13.33
N VAL A 119 -11.27 2.44 -13.29
CA VAL A 119 -10.49 2.25 -12.08
C VAL A 119 -11.00 3.06 -10.87
N LYS A 120 -11.60 4.24 -11.10
CA LYS A 120 -12.19 5.04 -10.01
C LYS A 120 -13.44 4.36 -9.47
N ASP A 121 -14.25 3.76 -10.34
CA ASP A 121 -15.44 3.01 -9.94
C ASP A 121 -15.07 1.78 -9.11
N VAL A 122 -14.05 1.02 -9.54
CA VAL A 122 -13.53 -0.14 -8.80
C VAL A 122 -13.03 0.28 -7.42
N LEU A 123 -12.20 1.32 -7.34
CA LEU A 123 -11.64 1.80 -6.08
C LEU A 123 -12.72 2.34 -5.13
N ARG A 124 -13.69 3.09 -5.65
CA ARG A 124 -14.83 3.59 -4.86
C ARG A 124 -15.70 2.46 -4.31
N LYS A 125 -15.91 1.39 -5.07
CA LYS A 125 -16.65 0.20 -4.61
C LYS A 125 -15.85 -0.64 -3.62
N ALA A 126 -14.53 -0.67 -3.75
CA ALA A 126 -13.66 -1.36 -2.81
C ALA A 126 -13.46 -0.58 -1.50
N LEU A 127 -13.76 0.73 -1.48
CA LEU A 127 -13.56 1.63 -0.34
C LEU A 127 -14.01 1.07 1.03
N PRO A 128 -15.20 0.43 1.17
CA PRO A 128 -15.64 -0.13 2.45
C PRO A 128 -14.83 -1.36 2.91
N PHE A 129 -14.09 -2.01 2.01
CA PHE A 129 -13.35 -3.24 2.23
C PHE A 129 -11.85 -2.95 2.22
N HIS A 130 -11.33 -2.42 3.33
CA HIS A 130 -9.99 -1.83 3.40
C HIS A 130 -8.88 -2.75 2.86
N ASP A 131 -8.82 -4.01 3.28
CA ASP A 131 -7.79 -4.95 2.84
C ASP A 131 -7.82 -5.16 1.32
N LEU A 132 -9.02 -5.36 0.78
CA LEU A 132 -9.21 -5.57 -0.66
C LEU A 132 -8.91 -4.30 -1.47
N PHE A 133 -9.31 -3.14 -0.95
CA PHE A 133 -8.96 -1.85 -1.54
C PHE A 133 -7.45 -1.66 -1.63
N GLN A 134 -6.71 -2.01 -0.56
CA GLN A 134 -5.24 -1.95 -0.57
C GLN A 134 -4.64 -2.97 -1.54
N GLU A 135 -5.12 -4.21 -1.57
CA GLU A 135 -4.67 -5.22 -2.55
C GLU A 135 -4.83 -4.71 -4.00
N ILE A 136 -5.96 -4.06 -4.31
CA ILE A 136 -6.23 -3.47 -5.63
C ILE A 136 -5.28 -2.31 -5.92
N LEU A 137 -5.06 -1.39 -4.97
CA LEU A 137 -4.11 -0.28 -5.16
C LEU A 137 -2.68 -0.76 -5.42
N LEU A 138 -2.21 -1.71 -4.62
CA LEU A 138 -0.89 -2.31 -4.79
C LEU A 138 -0.76 -3.01 -6.14
N HIS A 139 -1.78 -3.75 -6.56
CA HIS A 139 -1.78 -4.43 -7.85
C HIS A 139 -1.71 -3.48 -9.04
N LEU A 140 -2.42 -2.35 -8.96
CA LEU A 140 -2.52 -1.37 -10.03
C LEU A 140 -1.40 -0.34 -10.03
N GLU A 141 -0.52 -0.37 -9.03
CA GLU A 141 0.54 0.63 -8.82
C GLU A 141 -0.01 2.08 -8.77
N ILE A 142 -1.24 2.24 -8.27
CA ILE A 142 -1.91 3.55 -8.22
C ILE A 142 -1.54 4.26 -6.93
N ASP A 143 -1.14 5.52 -7.07
CA ASP A 143 -0.91 6.41 -5.95
C ASP A 143 -2.25 6.78 -5.28
N SER A 144 -2.41 6.42 -4.01
CA SER A 144 -3.61 6.73 -3.23
C SER A 144 -3.89 8.24 -3.11
N SER A 145 -2.90 9.10 -3.38
CA SER A 145 -3.06 10.56 -3.43
C SER A 145 -3.81 11.08 -4.67
N ILE A 146 -3.94 10.26 -5.72
CA ILE A 146 -4.67 10.60 -6.96
C ILE A 146 -6.19 10.40 -6.77
N LEU A 147 -6.61 9.80 -5.65
CA LEU A 147 -8.01 9.56 -5.36
C LEU A 147 -8.72 10.82 -4.82
N VAL A 148 -9.82 11.13 -5.50
CA VAL A 148 -10.76 12.24 -5.31
C VAL A 148 -11.31 12.23 -3.85
N PRO A 149 -11.77 13.37 -3.27
CA PRO A 149 -11.87 13.66 -1.83
C PRO A 149 -12.63 12.68 -0.92
N GLU A 150 -13.37 11.72 -1.44
CA GLU A 150 -14.16 10.76 -0.66
C GLU A 150 -13.26 9.82 0.18
N TYR A 151 -12.01 9.61 -0.22
CA TYR A 151 -11.02 8.90 0.61
C TYR A 151 -10.55 9.72 1.82
N LYS A 152 -10.71 11.05 1.77
CA LYS A 152 -10.49 11.93 2.92
C LYS A 152 -11.59 11.72 3.96
N GLU A 153 -12.86 11.57 3.58
CA GLU A 153 -13.95 11.44 4.56
C GLU A 153 -13.87 10.18 5.45
N CYS A 154 -13.39 9.04 4.92
CA CYS A 154 -13.23 7.82 5.73
C CYS A 154 -11.97 7.81 6.61
N THR A 155 -11.03 8.74 6.39
CA THR A 155 -9.92 9.03 7.31
C THR A 155 -10.17 10.29 8.16
N GLU A 156 -11.22 11.06 7.84
CA GLU A 156 -11.61 12.30 8.53
C GLU A 156 -12.68 12.08 9.62
N ASN A 157 -13.15 10.86 9.87
CA ASN A 157 -13.90 10.55 11.09
C ASN A 157 -13.02 10.47 12.37
N SER A 158 -11.74 10.79 12.25
CA SER A 158 -10.93 11.35 13.34
C SER A 158 -10.60 12.84 13.09
N LYS A 159 -11.60 13.66 12.76
CA LYS A 159 -11.56 15.10 13.08
C LYS A 159 -11.75 15.29 14.59
N THR A 160 -10.83 14.76 15.38
CA THR A 160 -10.33 15.54 16.50
C THR A 160 -9.38 16.56 15.89
N ASN A 161 -9.80 17.82 15.86
CA ASN A 161 -8.99 19.01 15.55
C ASN A 161 -7.48 18.70 15.42
N SER A 162 -6.96 18.45 14.22
CA SER A 162 -5.53 18.67 13.99
C SER A 162 -5.33 20.18 13.98
N LYS A 163 -5.16 20.74 15.17
CA LYS A 163 -4.12 21.74 15.35
C LYS A 163 -2.86 21.13 14.72
N CYS A 164 -2.05 21.93 14.02
CA CYS A 164 -0.63 21.64 14.05
C CYS A 164 -0.27 21.61 15.53
N GLU A 165 -0.16 20.43 16.11
CA GLU A 165 0.48 20.30 17.41
C GLU A 165 1.91 20.78 17.18
N SER A 166 2.26 21.90 17.81
CA SER A 166 3.62 22.45 17.73
C SER A 166 4.61 21.33 18.06
N GLY A 167 5.77 21.27 17.40
CA GLY A 167 6.77 20.24 17.69
C GLY A 167 7.14 20.19 19.18
N GLN A 168 7.06 21.33 19.87
CA GLN A 168 7.17 21.42 21.33
C GLN A 168 6.20 20.52 22.09
N TYR A 169 4.94 20.41 21.66
CA TYR A 169 3.95 19.52 22.28
C TYR A 169 4.33 18.05 22.10
N ILE A 170 4.80 17.68 20.90
CA ILE A 170 5.23 16.31 20.59
C ILE A 170 6.46 15.96 21.45
N ILE A 171 7.40 16.89 21.60
CA ILE A 171 8.60 16.72 22.45
C ILE A 171 8.20 16.52 23.91
N GLU A 172 7.31 17.35 24.45
CA GLU A 172 6.81 17.20 25.83
C GLU A 172 6.12 15.84 26.03
N ALA A 173 5.35 15.38 25.04
CA ALA A 173 4.73 14.07 25.08
C ALA A 173 5.77 12.93 25.06
N LEU A 174 6.80 13.01 24.20
CA LEU A 174 7.89 12.01 24.14
C LEU A 174 8.63 11.91 25.48
N LEU A 175 8.97 13.06 26.09
CA LEU A 175 9.67 13.13 27.37
C LEU A 175 8.82 12.66 28.55
N GLY A 176 7.49 12.79 28.46
CA GLY A 176 6.56 12.34 29.49
C GLY A 176 6.28 10.83 29.50
N ILE A 177 6.80 10.08 28.53
CA ILE A 177 6.54 8.64 28.42
C ILE A 177 7.57 7.84 29.22
N GLU A 178 7.09 7.12 30.24
CA GLU A 178 7.92 6.17 30.98
C GLU A 178 8.29 4.95 30.12
N THR A 179 9.52 4.48 30.32
CA THR A 179 9.98 3.26 29.64
C THR A 179 9.23 2.02 30.10
N GLY A 180 9.00 1.08 29.18
CA GLY A 180 8.42 -0.22 29.47
C GLY A 180 7.05 -0.46 28.84
N GLN A 181 6.55 -1.68 29.01
CA GLN A 181 5.39 -2.18 28.28
C GLN A 181 4.08 -1.42 28.60
N LYS A 182 3.94 -0.86 29.80
CA LYS A 182 2.71 -0.16 30.22
C LYS A 182 2.36 1.02 29.31
N MET A 183 3.37 1.78 28.87
CA MET A 183 3.19 2.94 28.01
C MET A 183 3.63 2.69 26.57
N SER A 184 3.84 1.43 26.15
CA SER A 184 4.34 1.15 24.80
C SER A 184 3.41 1.64 23.69
N GLY A 185 2.08 1.51 23.87
CA GLY A 185 1.13 2.03 22.89
C GLY A 185 1.09 3.56 22.85
N ALA A 186 1.28 4.23 24.00
CA ALA A 186 1.38 5.68 24.04
C ALA A 186 2.67 6.16 23.35
N TYR A 187 3.80 5.49 23.63
CA TYR A 187 5.09 5.73 22.98
C TYR A 187 4.98 5.65 21.46
N GLU A 188 4.39 4.55 20.98
CA GLU A 188 4.17 4.31 19.55
C GLU A 188 3.37 5.45 18.90
N ASN A 189 2.23 5.83 19.48
CA ASN A 189 1.38 6.89 18.97
C ASN A 189 2.13 8.23 18.87
N VAL A 190 2.90 8.59 19.90
CA VAL A 190 3.66 9.85 19.90
C VAL A 190 4.81 9.79 18.90
N CYS A 191 5.49 8.65 18.74
CA CYS A 191 6.50 8.49 17.70
C CYS A 191 5.89 8.60 16.29
N ILE A 192 4.70 8.05 16.05
CA ILE A 192 3.99 8.20 14.77
C ILE A 192 3.66 9.68 14.50
N GLN A 193 3.19 10.42 15.51
CA GLN A 193 2.96 11.86 15.40
C GLN A 193 4.24 12.62 15.07
N ALA A 194 5.35 12.30 15.75
CA ALA A 194 6.66 12.87 15.47
C ALA A 194 7.08 12.61 14.01
N LEU A 195 7.00 11.37 13.53
CA LEU A 195 7.36 11.04 12.16
C LEU A 195 6.48 11.77 11.13
N LYS A 196 5.16 11.84 11.38
CA LYS A 196 4.22 12.63 10.55
C LYS A 196 4.61 14.10 10.53
N HIS A 197 5.01 14.68 11.66
CA HIS A 197 5.47 16.08 11.72
C HIS A 197 6.77 16.31 10.94
N ILE A 198 7.76 15.43 11.12
CA ILE A 198 9.09 15.56 10.51
C ILE A 198 9.01 15.34 8.98
N PHE A 199 8.40 14.22 8.55
CA PHE A 199 8.50 13.67 7.20
C PHE A 199 7.18 13.68 6.41
N ASN A 200 6.23 14.56 6.75
CA ASN A 200 4.95 14.70 6.02
C ASN A 200 5.09 14.85 4.49
N ASN A 201 6.18 15.48 4.05
CA ASN A 201 6.45 15.69 2.63
C ASN A 201 7.24 14.54 2.02
N ASP A 202 7.92 13.72 2.81
CA ASP A 202 8.87 12.72 2.33
C ASP A 202 8.30 11.30 2.34
N LEU A 203 7.31 11.06 3.21
CA LEU A 203 6.67 9.79 3.43
C LEU A 203 5.16 9.91 3.23
N ALA A 204 4.57 8.92 2.59
CA ALA A 204 3.14 8.84 2.32
C ALA A 204 2.59 7.48 2.72
N GLY A 205 1.26 7.36 2.84
CA GLY A 205 0.61 6.10 3.19
C GLY A 205 1.06 5.60 4.56
N TRP A 206 0.72 6.36 5.61
CA TRP A 206 1.05 6.08 7.02
C TRP A 206 0.25 4.89 7.55
N HIS A 207 0.53 3.68 7.05
CA HIS A 207 -0.24 2.48 7.36
C HIS A 207 0.18 1.90 8.71
N GLU A 208 -0.65 2.13 9.72
CA GLU A 208 -0.53 1.49 11.03
C GLU A 208 -1.08 0.06 10.92
N GLN A 209 -0.21 -0.96 10.96
CA GLN A 209 -0.67 -2.34 10.88
C GLN A 209 -1.11 -2.83 12.26
N SER A 210 -2.37 -3.21 12.42
CA SER A 210 -2.87 -3.87 13.65
C SER A 210 -3.72 -5.09 13.30
N GLU A 211 -3.32 -6.28 13.79
CA GLU A 211 -4.16 -7.19 14.61
C GLU A 211 -3.48 -8.55 14.89
N THR A 212 -3.89 -9.19 15.99
CA THR A 212 -3.42 -10.52 16.44
C THR A 212 -4.59 -11.49 16.54
N ILE A 213 -4.32 -12.77 16.25
CA ILE A 213 -5.07 -13.90 16.85
C ILE A 213 -4.28 -14.50 18.04
N ASP A 214 -2.94 -14.35 18.08
CA ASP A 214 -2.08 -15.03 19.07
C ASP A 214 -1.26 -14.12 20.00
N GLY A 215 -1.62 -12.84 20.14
CA GLY A 215 -0.98 -11.92 21.10
C GLY A 215 0.53 -11.66 20.89
N LEU A 216 1.07 -11.95 19.69
CA LEU A 216 2.52 -11.97 19.43
C LEU A 216 3.02 -10.95 18.40
N THR A 217 2.18 -10.12 17.78
CA THR A 217 2.63 -9.14 16.77
C THR A 217 2.24 -7.71 17.14
N ARG A 218 3.26 -6.86 17.12
CA ARG A 218 3.25 -5.43 17.44
C ARG A 218 2.93 -4.64 16.18
N ARG A 219 2.45 -3.42 16.37
CA ARG A 219 2.08 -2.51 15.30
C ARG A 219 3.35 -1.94 14.66
N ASP A 220 3.59 -2.32 13.42
CA ASP A 220 4.60 -1.68 12.58
C ASP A 220 3.93 -0.61 11.71
N LEU A 221 4.55 0.55 11.59
CA LEU A 221 4.11 1.61 10.68
C LEU A 221 4.85 1.42 9.36
N VAL A 222 4.12 1.16 8.28
CA VAL A 222 4.71 1.07 6.94
C VAL A 222 4.41 2.35 6.18
N CYS A 223 5.45 3.00 5.66
CA CYS A 223 5.32 4.23 4.86
C CYS A 223 5.91 4.01 3.47
N ARG A 224 5.26 4.59 2.45
CA ARG A 224 5.81 4.70 1.10
C ARG A 224 6.79 5.87 1.02
N VAL A 225 7.91 5.63 0.35
CA VAL A 225 8.98 6.62 0.15
C VAL A 225 8.67 7.51 -1.04
N LEU A 226 8.77 8.83 -0.86
CA LEU A 226 8.71 9.82 -1.94
C LEU A 226 10.13 10.35 -2.24
N PRO A 227 10.50 10.57 -3.51
CA PRO A 227 11.85 11.00 -3.89
C PRO A 227 12.03 12.52 -3.72
N ASN A 228 11.73 13.04 -2.53
CA ASN A 228 11.71 14.48 -2.25
C ASN A 228 13.00 15.00 -1.61
N SER A 229 13.89 14.10 -1.17
CA SER A 229 15.23 14.43 -0.69
C SER A 229 16.24 13.38 -1.13
N GLU A 230 17.54 13.66 -0.92
CA GLU A 230 18.63 12.77 -1.30
C GLU A 230 18.54 11.41 -0.60
N VAL A 231 18.27 11.39 0.71
CA VAL A 231 18.18 10.15 1.48
C VAL A 231 17.04 9.25 1.01
N TRP A 232 15.88 9.84 0.71
CA TRP A 232 14.73 9.06 0.23
C TRP A 232 14.92 8.59 -1.20
N THR A 233 15.63 9.37 -2.03
CA THR A 233 16.04 8.96 -3.38
C THR A 233 17.01 7.77 -3.33
N LEU A 234 18.00 7.82 -2.43
CA LEU A 234 18.91 6.71 -2.16
C LEU A 234 18.16 5.46 -1.70
N ILE A 235 17.24 5.61 -0.74
CA ILE A 235 16.40 4.50 -0.25
C ILE A 235 15.57 3.90 -1.39
N LEU A 236 15.00 4.73 -2.26
CA LEU A 236 14.14 4.30 -3.35
C LEU A 236 14.90 3.58 -4.46
N ASN A 237 16.04 4.14 -4.88
CA ASN A 237 16.76 3.72 -6.07
C ASN A 237 17.89 2.74 -5.77
N ASP A 238 18.73 3.05 -4.78
CA ASP A 238 19.96 2.31 -4.51
C ASP A 238 19.69 1.14 -3.58
N LEU A 239 18.90 1.37 -2.53
CA LEU A 239 18.44 0.31 -1.64
C LEU A 239 17.23 -0.45 -2.20
N GLN A 240 16.65 0.02 -3.31
CA GLN A 240 15.47 -0.56 -3.98
C GLN A 240 14.29 -0.78 -3.03
N SER A 241 14.04 0.19 -2.14
CA SER A 241 12.95 0.13 -1.16
C SER A 241 11.88 1.16 -1.51
N ARG A 242 10.72 0.68 -2.00
CA ARG A 242 9.53 1.52 -2.21
C ARG A 242 8.87 1.91 -0.90
N TYR A 243 9.05 1.08 0.12
CA TYR A 243 8.46 1.25 1.44
C TYR A 243 9.53 1.15 2.52
N VAL A 244 9.32 1.88 3.61
CA VAL A 244 10.09 1.78 4.86
C VAL A 244 9.16 1.30 5.97
N VAL A 245 9.73 0.52 6.90
CA VAL A 245 9.01 0.03 8.09
C VAL A 245 9.54 0.76 9.32
N PHE A 246 8.66 1.29 10.15
CA PHE A 246 9.00 1.82 11.47
C PHE A 246 8.49 0.86 12.54
N GLU A 247 9.41 0.41 13.38
CA GLU A 247 9.14 -0.44 14.54
C GLU A 247 9.45 0.36 15.81
N PHE A 248 8.58 0.26 16.82
CA PHE A 248 8.68 1.05 18.04
C PHE A 248 8.95 0.16 19.26
N LYS A 249 10.03 0.42 19.99
CA LYS A 249 10.44 -0.35 21.17
C LYS A 249 10.59 0.57 22.39
N ASN A 250 9.54 0.65 23.20
CA ASN A 250 9.57 1.36 24.48
C ASN A 250 10.20 0.52 25.61
N TYR A 251 11.51 0.29 25.56
CA TYR A 251 12.23 -0.53 26.55
C TYR A 251 13.15 0.30 27.43
N SER A 252 13.23 -0.05 28.72
CA SER A 252 14.16 0.56 29.68
C SER A 252 15.63 0.20 29.40
N ASN A 253 15.87 -0.93 28.73
CA ASN A 253 17.20 -1.36 28.32
C ASN A 253 17.37 -1.22 26.80
N PRO A 254 18.61 -1.07 26.30
CA PRO A 254 18.89 -1.12 24.87
C PRO A 254 18.36 -2.40 24.21
N ILE A 255 17.94 -2.31 22.96
CA ILE A 255 17.48 -3.49 22.21
C ILE A 255 18.63 -4.48 21.98
N THR A 256 18.29 -5.77 21.93
CA THR A 256 19.23 -6.87 21.72
C THR A 256 19.07 -7.44 20.30
N GLN A 257 19.89 -8.44 19.98
CA GLN A 257 19.80 -9.19 18.72
C GLN A 257 18.39 -9.75 18.49
N LYS A 258 17.70 -10.17 19.56
CA LYS A 258 16.37 -10.78 19.47
C LYS A 258 15.37 -9.82 18.82
N GLU A 259 15.38 -8.56 19.22
CA GLU A 259 14.50 -7.54 18.67
C GLU A 259 14.80 -7.29 17.20
N VAL A 260 16.08 -7.14 16.85
CA VAL A 260 16.52 -6.90 15.46
C VAL A 260 16.12 -8.05 14.54
N ILE A 261 16.40 -9.29 14.93
CA ILE A 261 16.02 -10.49 14.15
C ILE A 261 14.51 -10.58 13.96
N THR A 262 13.74 -10.15 14.97
CA THR A 262 12.28 -10.12 14.85
C THR A 262 11.85 -9.09 13.82
N THR A 263 12.40 -7.87 13.86
CA THR A 263 12.12 -6.82 12.89
C THR A 263 12.55 -7.20 11.46
N GLU A 264 13.68 -7.88 11.31
CA GLU A 264 14.21 -8.31 10.01
C GLU A 264 13.27 -9.27 9.25
N LYS A 265 12.43 -10.03 9.96
CA LYS A 265 11.43 -10.93 9.37
C LYS A 265 10.30 -10.17 8.66
N TYR A 266 10.06 -8.91 9.01
CA TYR A 266 9.06 -8.07 8.35
C TYR A 266 9.60 -7.43 7.06
N LEU A 267 10.92 -7.35 6.92
CA LEU A 267 11.54 -6.87 5.69
C LEU A 267 11.44 -7.92 4.60
N TYR A 268 10.71 -7.56 3.55
CA TYR A 268 10.49 -8.41 2.39
C TYR A 268 11.09 -7.78 1.13
N THR A 269 12.26 -8.27 0.75
CA THR A 269 13.08 -7.73 -0.34
C THR A 269 12.37 -7.79 -1.70
N THR A 270 11.58 -8.84 -1.95
CA THR A 270 10.78 -9.00 -3.18
C THR A 270 9.61 -8.02 -3.25
N ALA A 271 9.03 -7.64 -2.12
CA ALA A 271 7.97 -6.63 -2.03
C ALA A 271 8.52 -5.20 -1.85
N LEU A 272 9.81 -4.97 -2.13
CA LEU A 272 10.46 -3.66 -2.07
C LEU A 272 10.36 -3.01 -0.67
N ARG A 273 10.40 -3.84 0.37
CA ARG A 273 10.46 -3.47 1.80
C ARG A 273 11.81 -3.89 2.36
N ARG A 274 12.86 -3.15 2.04
CA ARG A 274 14.25 -3.49 2.38
C ARG A 274 14.80 -2.66 3.54
N VAL A 275 14.11 -1.58 3.91
CA VAL A 275 14.59 -0.62 4.90
C VAL A 275 13.62 -0.57 6.09
N ALA A 276 14.16 -0.63 7.30
CA ALA A 276 13.43 -0.34 8.53
C ALA A 276 14.16 0.65 9.44
N PHE A 277 13.39 1.44 10.17
CA PHE A 277 13.85 2.25 11.28
C PHE A 277 13.30 1.66 12.58
N ILE A 278 14.19 1.38 13.54
CA ILE A 278 13.81 0.84 14.85
C ILE A 278 13.92 1.99 15.85
N ILE A 279 12.78 2.56 16.22
CA ILE A 279 12.69 3.67 17.16
C ILE A 279 12.69 3.12 18.58
N THR A 280 13.62 3.60 19.41
CA THR A 280 13.87 3.06 20.75
C THR A 280 14.02 4.18 21.78
N GLN A 281 13.76 3.89 23.05
CA GLN A 281 14.12 4.82 24.13
C GLN A 281 15.63 4.86 24.35
N ASN A 282 16.26 3.68 24.50
CA ASN A 282 17.64 3.55 25.00
C ASN A 282 18.62 2.95 23.99
N GLY A 283 18.35 3.11 22.70
CA GLY A 283 19.25 2.63 21.64
C GLY A 283 19.37 1.12 21.58
N HIS A 284 20.56 0.63 21.23
CA HIS A 284 20.83 -0.77 20.93
C HIS A 284 22.14 -1.26 21.57
N SER A 285 22.24 -2.57 21.78
CA SER A 285 23.51 -3.21 22.14
C SER A 285 24.45 -3.31 20.93
N GLU A 286 25.76 -3.43 21.16
CA GLU A 286 26.74 -3.72 20.10
C GLU A 286 26.42 -5.01 19.34
N SER A 287 25.90 -6.00 20.06
CA SER A 287 25.54 -7.28 19.46
C SER A 287 24.32 -7.15 18.52
N ALA A 288 23.36 -6.29 18.86
CA ALA A 288 22.24 -5.94 17.98
C ALA A 288 22.74 -5.22 16.72
N PHE A 289 23.70 -4.30 16.86
CA PHE A 289 24.28 -3.58 15.73
C PHE A 289 24.98 -4.52 14.74
N LYS A 290 25.75 -5.50 15.24
CA LYS A 290 26.37 -6.53 14.38
C LYS A 290 25.36 -7.34 13.58
N VAL A 291 24.17 -7.60 14.13
CA VAL A 291 23.08 -8.27 13.41
C VAL A 291 22.52 -7.36 12.31
N MET A 292 22.35 -6.07 12.57
CA MET A 292 21.95 -5.10 11.53
C MET A 292 22.97 -5.04 10.39
N GLU A 293 24.27 -4.98 10.72
CA GLU A 293 25.36 -5.03 9.72
C GLU A 293 25.37 -6.35 8.93
N GLY A 294 25.11 -7.47 9.59
CA GLY A 294 24.98 -8.79 8.95
C GLY A 294 23.82 -8.84 7.96
N ALA A 295 22.62 -8.41 8.39
CA ALA A 295 21.42 -8.38 7.54
C ALA A 295 21.62 -7.50 6.29
N MET A 296 22.32 -6.38 6.41
CA MET A 296 22.64 -5.54 5.27
C MET A 296 23.63 -6.22 4.32
N ARG A 297 24.71 -6.83 4.83
CA ARG A 297 25.73 -7.51 4.01
C ARG A 297 25.17 -8.75 3.30
N GLU A 298 24.37 -9.55 3.99
CA GLU A 298 23.94 -10.86 3.49
C GLU A 298 22.64 -10.77 2.68
N HIS A 299 21.76 -9.81 3.00
CA HIS A 299 20.40 -9.77 2.46
C HIS A 299 20.02 -8.42 1.85
N GLY A 300 20.90 -7.41 1.91
CA GLY A 300 20.60 -6.06 1.44
C GLY A 300 19.46 -5.40 2.22
N LYS A 301 19.26 -5.82 3.48
CA LYS A 301 18.24 -5.27 4.37
C LYS A 301 18.87 -4.25 5.31
N LEU A 302 18.51 -2.98 5.16
CA LEU A 302 18.99 -1.90 6.00
C LEU A 302 18.05 -1.75 7.21
N MET A 303 18.59 -1.89 8.42
CA MET A 303 17.87 -1.59 9.66
C MET A 303 18.65 -0.53 10.42
N LEU A 304 18.03 0.62 10.66
CA LEU A 304 18.65 1.75 11.33
C LEU A 304 18.00 1.98 12.69
N PRO A 305 18.76 1.92 13.79
CA PRO A 305 18.23 2.27 15.10
C PRO A 305 18.20 3.79 15.22
N LEU A 306 17.07 4.33 15.68
CA LEU A 306 16.95 5.71 16.14
C LEU A 306 16.46 5.71 17.58
N THR A 307 16.87 6.71 18.33
CA THR A 307 16.48 6.94 19.72
C THR A 307 15.37 7.98 19.80
N THR A 308 14.76 8.07 20.98
CA THR A 308 13.79 9.14 21.28
C THR A 308 14.46 10.51 21.21
N GLN A 309 15.74 10.60 21.59
CA GLN A 309 16.52 11.83 21.44
C GLN A 309 16.68 12.20 19.96
N ASP A 310 16.94 11.24 19.07
CA ASP A 310 17.05 11.51 17.63
C ASP A 310 15.74 12.07 17.07
N LEU A 311 14.58 11.58 17.50
CA LEU A 311 13.29 12.15 17.11
C LEU A 311 13.11 13.58 17.61
N ILE A 312 13.51 13.87 18.85
CA ILE A 312 13.46 15.22 19.42
C ILE A 312 14.34 16.18 18.61
N ASP A 313 15.56 15.75 18.28
CA ASP A 313 16.50 16.55 17.49
C ASP A 313 15.94 16.82 16.09
N LEU A 314 15.34 15.82 15.44
CA LEU A 314 14.68 15.96 14.13
C LEU A 314 13.47 16.91 14.18
N ILE A 315 12.69 16.89 15.27
CA ILE A 315 11.58 17.85 15.47
C ILE A 315 12.13 19.28 15.59
N HIS A 316 13.18 19.48 16.39
CA HIS A 316 13.83 20.79 16.49
C HIS A 316 14.36 21.27 15.14
N MET A 317 15.03 20.41 14.39
CA MET A 317 15.49 20.74 13.04
C MET A 317 14.33 21.19 12.15
N LYS A 318 13.21 20.45 12.15
CA LYS A 318 12.01 20.77 11.37
C LYS A 318 11.41 22.13 11.76
N ASP A 319 11.27 22.38 13.05
CA ASP A 319 10.64 23.59 13.59
C ASP A 319 11.51 24.85 13.38
N ASP A 320 12.84 24.70 13.45
CA ASP A 320 13.80 25.78 13.22
C ASP A 320 14.11 26.00 11.71
N GLY A 321 13.47 25.22 10.83
CA GLY A 321 13.61 25.32 9.36
C GLY A 321 14.89 24.70 8.79
N SER A 322 15.64 23.95 9.60
CA SER A 322 16.72 23.09 9.12
C SER A 322 16.15 21.84 8.45
N ASP A 323 16.95 21.15 7.62
CA ASP A 323 16.50 19.96 6.89
C ASP A 323 16.72 18.66 7.69
N PRO A 324 15.68 18.00 8.22
CA PRO A 324 15.82 16.75 8.97
C PRO A 324 16.33 15.59 8.10
N ASN A 325 16.15 15.66 6.78
CA ASN A 325 16.61 14.63 5.86
C ASN A 325 18.13 14.48 5.85
N SER A 326 18.85 15.59 6.04
CA SER A 326 20.31 15.60 6.16
C SER A 326 20.79 14.77 7.35
N TYR A 327 20.08 14.80 8.49
CA TYR A 327 20.41 13.96 9.64
C TYR A 327 20.22 12.48 9.34
N ILE A 328 19.10 12.10 8.70
CA ILE A 328 18.85 10.71 8.32
C ILE A 328 19.87 10.24 7.29
N PHE A 329 20.26 11.10 6.34
CA PHE A 329 21.31 10.80 5.38
C PHE A 329 22.63 10.46 6.08
N ASP A 330 23.06 11.29 7.03
CA ASP A 330 24.27 11.05 7.81
C ASP A 330 24.21 9.73 8.60
N VAL A 331 23.05 9.38 9.14
CA VAL A 331 22.86 8.09 9.84
C VAL A 331 23.01 6.92 8.87
N VAL A 332 22.40 7.01 7.68
CA VAL A 332 22.53 6.00 6.62
C VAL A 332 24.00 5.89 6.18
N ASP A 333 24.65 7.00 5.88
CA ASP A 333 26.02 7.04 5.36
C ASP A 333 27.02 6.48 6.37
N LYS A 334 26.94 6.91 7.65
CA LYS A 334 27.77 6.36 8.73
C LYS A 334 27.57 4.86 8.89
N PHE A 335 26.34 4.37 8.77
CA PHE A 335 26.06 2.94 8.82
C PHE A 335 26.75 2.22 7.66
N LEU A 336 26.58 2.71 6.42
CA LEU A 336 27.16 2.09 5.22
C LEU A 336 28.69 2.13 5.21
N ILE A 337 29.31 3.22 5.66
CA ILE A 337 30.78 3.33 5.80
C ILE A 337 31.33 2.31 6.80
N ARG A 338 30.58 2.04 7.87
CA ARG A 338 30.97 1.10 8.93
C ARG A 338 30.89 -0.37 8.47
N LEU A 339 30.19 -0.67 7.38
CA LEU A 339 30.16 -2.00 6.77
C LEU A 339 31.55 -2.34 6.21
N GLY A 340 32.43 -2.83 7.08
CA GLY A 340 33.70 -3.43 6.68
C GLY A 340 33.49 -4.64 5.76
N ARG A 341 34.52 -4.94 4.96
CA ARG A 341 34.52 -6.11 4.07
C ARG A 341 34.30 -7.42 4.79
#